data_AF-A0A2D9IXC4-F1
#
_entry.id   AF-A0A2D9IXC4-F1
#
_cell.length_a   1.000
_cell.length_b   1.000
_cell.length_c   1.000
_cell.angle_alpha   90.00
_cell.angle_beta   90.00
_cell.angle_gamma   90.00
#
_symmetry.space_group_name_H-M   'P 1'
#
loop_
_entity.id
_entity.type
_entity.pdbx_description
1 polymer ?
#
loop_
_entity_poly.entity_id
_entity_poly.type
_entity_poly.pdbx_seq_one_letter_code
_entity_poly.pdbx_strand_id
1 'polypeptide(L)'
;MLYIKNIIKKIDKLISQYMFIYGIIFLRFSIGLIFVWFGFLKPFGISPAQELVTNTVYWFDDKVSFVKFLGWWEVAIGITMCIKPLIRISIFLLFLQMPGTFLPLVLLPEICFTNFPFGLTLEGQYIIKNLIIISAGLVIGGTVNKSTNYKLIE
;
A
#
# COMPACT_ATOMS: atom_id res chain seq x y z
N MET A 1 4.31 -29.57 -34.91
CA MET A 1 4.99 -28.42 -34.28
C MET A 1 4.10 -27.16 -34.18
N LEU A 2 3.39 -26.77 -35.25
CA LEU A 2 2.46 -25.61 -35.25
C LEU A 2 1.26 -25.75 -34.29
N TYR A 3 0.68 -26.95 -34.19
CA TYR A 3 -0.46 -27.24 -33.32
C TYR A 3 -0.14 -27.03 -31.82
N ILE A 4 1.01 -27.53 -31.37
CA ILE A 4 1.50 -27.36 -30.00
C ILE A 4 1.73 -25.87 -29.68
N LYS A 5 2.32 -25.10 -30.62
CA LYS A 5 2.50 -23.64 -30.45
C LYS A 5 1.17 -22.90 -30.28
N ASN A 6 0.11 -23.32 -30.96
CA ASN A 6 -1.21 -22.69 -30.85
C ASN A 6 -1.91 -23.01 -29.52
N ILE A 7 -1.75 -24.24 -29.00
CA ILE A 7 -2.27 -24.62 -27.67
C ILE A 7 -1.58 -23.81 -26.58
N ILE A 8 -0.24 -23.71 -26.62
CA ILE A 8 0.54 -22.93 -25.66
C ILE A 8 0.07 -21.46 -25.65
N LYS A 9 -0.09 -20.84 -26.82
CA LYS A 9 -0.59 -19.46 -26.92
C LYS A 9 -2.00 -19.28 -26.36
N LYS A 10 -2.90 -20.26 -26.56
CA LYS A 10 -4.26 -20.19 -25.99
C LYS A 10 -4.23 -20.28 -24.46
N ILE A 11 -3.43 -21.20 -23.92
CA ILE A 11 -3.27 -21.36 -22.47
C ILE A 11 -2.65 -20.11 -21.85
N ASP A 12 -1.59 -19.57 -22.46
CA ASP A 12 -0.93 -18.35 -22.00
C ASP A 12 -1.88 -17.14 -21.97
N LYS A 13 -2.71 -16.98 -23.01
CA LYS A 13 -3.74 -15.94 -23.06
C LYS A 13 -4.78 -16.10 -21.95
N LEU A 14 -5.26 -17.33 -21.72
CA LEU A 14 -6.22 -17.62 -20.64
C LEU A 14 -5.60 -17.28 -19.29
N ILE A 15 -4.42 -17.82 -18.98
CA ILE A 15 -3.71 -17.59 -17.72
C ILE A 15 -3.50 -16.08 -17.50
N SER A 16 -2.99 -15.37 -18.49
CA SER A 16 -2.75 -13.93 -18.41
C SER A 16 -4.03 -13.13 -18.13
N GLN A 17 -5.16 -13.50 -18.72
CA GLN A 17 -6.45 -12.87 -18.45
C GLN A 17 -6.92 -13.10 -17.00
N TYR A 18 -6.80 -14.34 -16.51
CA TYR A 18 -7.10 -14.68 -15.12
C TYR A 18 -6.19 -13.91 -14.15
N MET A 19 -4.87 -13.91 -14.39
CA MET A 19 -3.90 -13.18 -13.58
C MET A 19 -4.19 -11.68 -13.54
N PHE A 20 -4.61 -11.08 -14.66
CA PHE A 20 -4.98 -9.67 -14.70
C PHE A 20 -6.20 -9.38 -13.81
N ILE A 21 -7.29 -10.14 -13.98
CA ILE A 21 -8.54 -9.89 -13.24
C ILE A 21 -8.36 -10.16 -11.74
N TYR A 22 -7.88 -11.36 -11.39
CA TYR A 22 -7.75 -11.77 -9.99
C TYR A 22 -6.59 -11.06 -9.30
N GLY A 23 -5.50 -10.75 -10.01
CA GLY A 23 -4.36 -10.03 -9.45
C GLY A 23 -4.74 -8.65 -8.94
N ILE A 24 -5.54 -7.88 -9.68
CA ILE A 24 -6.01 -6.56 -9.24
C ILE A 24 -6.92 -6.68 -8.01
N ILE A 25 -7.81 -7.67 -7.99
CA ILE A 25 -8.72 -7.91 -6.87
C ILE A 25 -7.93 -8.25 -5.60
N PHE A 26 -7.01 -9.22 -5.69
CA PHE A 26 -6.16 -9.61 -4.58
C PHE A 26 -5.29 -8.45 -4.11
N LEU A 27 -4.68 -7.70 -5.02
CA LEU A 27 -3.85 -6.54 -4.66
C LEU A 27 -4.65 -5.51 -3.85
N ARG A 28 -5.88 -5.21 -4.26
CA ARG A 28 -6.74 -4.26 -3.57
C ARG A 28 -7.11 -4.74 -2.16
N PHE A 29 -7.53 -5.99 -2.03
CA PHE A 29 -7.91 -6.55 -0.73
C PHE A 29 -6.71 -6.75 0.19
N SER A 30 -5.55 -7.15 -0.33
CA SER A 30 -4.31 -7.25 0.44
C SER A 30 -3.93 -5.89 1.04
N ILE A 31 -3.96 -4.82 0.24
CA ILE A 31 -3.66 -3.47 0.74
C ILE A 31 -4.72 -3.02 1.75
N GLY A 32 -6.00 -3.21 1.43
CA GLY A 32 -7.10 -2.87 2.32
C GLY A 32 -6.95 -3.53 3.69
N LEU A 33 -6.72 -4.84 3.71
CA LEU A 33 -6.54 -5.63 4.92
C LEU A 33 -5.31 -5.16 5.72
N ILE A 34 -4.17 -4.97 5.06
CA ILE A 34 -2.91 -4.53 5.70
C ILE A 34 -3.10 -3.19 6.39
N PHE A 35 -3.72 -2.22 5.71
CA PHE A 35 -3.96 -0.88 6.26
C PHE A 35 -4.97 -0.90 7.41
N VAL A 36 -6.07 -1.65 7.29
CA VAL A 36 -7.02 -1.81 8.41
C VAL A 36 -6.34 -2.46 9.60
N TRP A 37 -5.60 -3.54 9.39
CA TRP A 37 -4.96 -4.29 10.47
C TRP A 37 -3.93 -3.44 11.22
N PHE A 38 -2.98 -2.83 10.51
CA PHE A 38 -1.96 -2.00 11.14
C PHE A 38 -2.51 -0.70 11.73
N GLY A 39 -3.46 -0.06 11.04
CA GLY A 39 -4.12 1.13 11.55
C GLY A 39 -4.90 0.85 12.84
N PHE A 40 -5.59 -0.28 12.91
CA PHE A 40 -6.34 -0.68 14.11
C PHE A 40 -5.43 -1.00 15.29
N LEU A 41 -4.22 -1.53 15.07
CA LEU A 41 -3.27 -1.85 16.15
C LEU A 41 -2.64 -0.61 16.82
N LYS A 42 -2.55 0.53 16.12
CA LYS A 42 -1.91 1.76 16.65
C LYS A 42 -2.64 2.35 17.87
N PRO A 43 -3.99 2.49 17.88
CA PRO A 43 -4.72 2.93 19.08
C PRO A 43 -4.51 2.05 20.32
N PHE A 44 -4.15 0.77 20.17
CA PHE A 44 -3.89 -0.15 21.27
C PHE A 44 -2.43 -0.14 21.76
N GLY A 45 -1.55 0.63 21.13
CA GLY A 45 -0.16 0.80 21.58
C GLY A 45 0.75 -0.42 21.34
N ILE A 46 0.32 -1.38 20.51
CA ILE A 46 1.05 -2.63 20.23
C ILE A 46 1.91 -2.50 18.94
N SER A 47 1.82 -1.37 18.22
CA SER A 47 2.51 -1.21 16.95
C SER A 47 3.99 -0.87 17.13
N PRO A 48 4.93 -1.62 16.52
CA PRO A 48 6.36 -1.29 16.52
C PRO A 48 6.65 0.10 15.93
N ALA A 49 5.77 0.59 15.05
CA ALA A 49 5.89 1.90 14.42
C ALA A 49 5.58 3.07 15.37
N GLN A 50 5.03 2.81 16.56
CA GLN A 50 4.66 3.83 17.53
C GLN A 50 5.88 4.64 17.99
N GLU A 51 6.99 3.96 18.28
CA GLU A 51 8.23 4.61 18.73
C GLU A 51 8.83 5.48 17.62
N LEU A 52 8.87 4.99 16.37
CA LEU A 52 9.33 5.75 15.21
C LEU A 52 8.51 7.04 15.01
N VAL A 53 7.18 6.94 15.03
CA VAL A 53 6.30 8.10 14.83
C VAL A 53 6.43 9.10 15.97
N THR A 54 6.48 8.62 17.22
CA THR A 54 6.64 9.48 18.41
C THR A 54 7.99 10.22 18.41
N ASN A 55 9.03 9.60 17.85
CA ASN A 55 10.35 10.22 17.72
C ASN A 55 10.46 11.14 16.49
N THR A 56 9.68 10.91 15.44
CA THR A 56 9.72 11.71 14.19
C THR A 56 8.86 12.98 14.32
N VAL A 57 7.79 12.92 15.12
CA VAL A 57 6.86 14.02 15.32
C VAL A 57 7.30 14.81 16.54
N TYR A 58 8.30 15.67 16.34
CA TYR A 58 8.76 16.63 17.35
C TYR A 58 8.01 17.97 17.30
N TRP A 59 7.20 18.21 16.26
CA TRP A 59 6.41 19.44 16.07
C TRP A 59 5.00 19.41 16.68
N PHE A 60 4.54 18.26 17.18
CA PHE A 60 3.22 18.13 17.82
C PHE A 60 3.39 17.81 19.30
N ASP A 61 2.86 18.68 20.15
CA ASP A 61 2.94 18.52 21.61
C ASP A 61 2.20 17.26 22.11
N ASP A 62 1.13 16.85 21.42
CA ASP A 62 0.37 15.64 21.72
C ASP A 62 0.63 14.51 20.70
N LYS A 63 1.76 13.84 20.91
CA LYS A 63 2.21 12.69 20.10
C LYS A 63 1.23 11.52 20.13
N VAL A 64 0.53 11.33 21.25
CA VAL A 64 -0.42 10.23 21.44
C VAL A 64 -1.66 10.44 20.56
N SER A 65 -2.18 11.66 20.53
CA SER A 65 -3.32 12.00 19.67
C SER A 65 -2.96 11.91 18.18
N PHE A 66 -1.75 12.31 17.78
CA PHE A 66 -1.29 12.17 16.40
C PHE A 66 -1.17 10.70 15.95
N VAL A 67 -0.61 9.83 16.80
CA VAL A 67 -0.53 8.39 16.48
C VAL A 67 -1.91 7.75 16.34
N LYS A 68 -2.86 8.12 17.22
CA LYS A 68 -4.26 7.68 17.11
C LYS A 68 -4.91 8.16 15.82
N PHE A 69 -4.69 9.44 15.46
CA PHE A 69 -5.17 10.00 14.20
C PHE A 69 -4.63 9.23 12.99
N LEU A 70 -3.31 8.96 12.95
CA LEU A 70 -2.70 8.16 11.89
C LEU A 70 -3.25 6.73 11.83
N GLY A 71 -3.51 6.10 12.98
CA GLY A 71 -4.14 4.78 13.03
C GLY A 71 -5.52 4.77 12.38
N TRP A 72 -6.38 5.72 12.73
CA TRP A 72 -7.69 5.86 12.10
C TRP A 72 -7.61 6.27 10.62
N TRP A 73 -6.61 7.06 10.24
CA TRP A 73 -6.35 7.41 8.84
C TRP A 73 -6.02 6.17 8.01
N GLU A 74 -5.18 5.28 8.52
CA GLU A 74 -4.85 4.01 7.87
C GLU A 74 -6.07 3.09 7.77
N VAL A 75 -6.88 2.99 8.82
CA VAL A 75 -8.15 2.26 8.77
C VAL A 75 -9.08 2.83 7.70
N ALA A 76 -9.19 4.16 7.60
CA ALA A 76 -10.00 4.81 6.58
C ALA A 76 -9.49 4.51 5.16
N ILE A 77 -8.18 4.55 4.93
CA ILE A 77 -7.57 4.12 3.65
C ILE A 77 -7.97 2.68 3.35
N GLY A 78 -7.78 1.76 4.31
CA GLY A 78 -8.01 0.35 4.08
C GLY A 78 -9.48 0.01 3.79
N ILE A 79 -10.42 0.59 4.54
CA ILE A 79 -11.87 0.41 4.31
C ILE A 79 -12.28 0.97 2.95
N THR A 80 -11.87 2.20 2.64
CA THR A 80 -12.22 2.85 1.36
C THR A 80 -11.57 2.13 0.16
N MET A 81 -10.40 1.50 0.34
CA MET A 81 -9.75 0.69 -0.69
C MET A 81 -10.59 -0.54 -1.06
N CYS A 82 -11.26 -1.15 -0.09
CA CYS A 82 -12.11 -2.33 -0.31
C CYS A 82 -13.43 -2.00 -1.02
N ILE A 83 -13.90 -0.74 -0.93
CA ILE A 83 -15.19 -0.31 -1.46
C ILE A 83 -14.99 0.36 -2.83
N LYS A 84 -15.43 -0.29 -3.91
CA LYS A 84 -15.24 0.14 -5.32
C LYS A 84 -15.46 1.66 -5.58
N PRO A 85 -16.60 2.28 -5.19
CA PRO A 85 -16.83 3.70 -5.46
C PRO A 85 -15.86 4.64 -4.71
N LEU A 86 -15.26 4.18 -3.61
CA LEU A 86 -14.38 4.97 -2.75
C LEU A 86 -12.89 4.79 -3.06
N ILE A 87 -12.52 3.96 -4.04
CA ILE A 87 -11.12 3.70 -4.39
C ILE A 87 -10.35 5.00 -4.70
N ARG A 88 -10.98 5.97 -5.39
CA ARG A 88 -10.34 7.26 -5.69
C ARG A 88 -9.98 8.03 -4.42
N ILE A 89 -10.89 8.01 -3.43
CA ILE A 89 -10.68 8.64 -2.13
C ILE A 89 -9.57 7.91 -1.39
N SER A 90 -9.60 6.57 -1.37
CA SER A 90 -8.55 5.75 -0.76
C SER A 90 -7.16 6.06 -1.30
N ILE A 91 -7.03 6.14 -2.63
CA ILE A 91 -5.77 6.46 -3.29
C ILE A 91 -5.31 7.87 -2.91
N PHE A 92 -6.21 8.85 -2.90
CA PHE A 92 -5.88 10.22 -2.47
C PHE A 92 -5.35 10.25 -1.04
N LEU A 93 -6.04 9.60 -0.09
CA LEU A 93 -5.64 9.51 1.32
C LEU A 93 -4.29 8.80 1.48
N LEU A 94 -4.07 7.73 0.70
CA LEU A 94 -2.82 6.97 0.67
C LEU A 94 -1.66 7.83 0.20
N PHE A 95 -1.80 8.56 -0.91
CA PHE A 95 -0.76 9.43 -1.42
C PHE A 95 -0.46 10.62 -0.48
N LEU A 96 -1.47 11.13 0.22
CA LEU A 96 -1.27 12.17 1.24
C LEU A 96 -0.43 11.66 2.42
N GLN A 97 -0.65 10.41 2.83
CA GLN A 97 0.11 9.79 3.93
C GLN A 97 1.57 9.49 3.56
N MET A 98 1.87 9.14 2.30
CA MET A 98 3.20 8.63 1.90
C MET A 98 4.38 9.55 2.26
N PRO A 99 4.37 10.86 1.99
CA PRO A 99 5.49 11.72 2.40
C PRO A 99 5.81 11.64 3.90
N GLY A 100 4.77 11.52 4.74
CA GLY A 100 4.93 11.37 6.18
C GLY A 100 5.60 10.06 6.58
N THR A 101 5.41 8.97 5.83
CA THR A 101 6.04 7.68 6.14
C THR A 101 7.51 7.61 5.74
N PHE A 102 7.96 8.44 4.78
CA PHE A 102 9.37 8.55 4.39
C PHE A 102 10.16 9.54 5.24
N LEU A 103 9.47 10.43 5.95
CA LEU A 103 10.08 11.47 6.78
C LEU A 103 11.11 10.97 7.81
N PRO A 104 10.92 9.81 8.49
CA PRO A 104 11.92 9.28 9.44
C PRO A 104 13.29 8.99 8.82
N LEU A 105 13.39 8.71 7.51
CA LEU A 105 14.68 8.47 6.84
C LEU A 105 15.59 9.71 6.88
N VAL A 106 14.99 10.90 6.90
CA VAL A 106 15.72 12.18 6.92
C VAL A 106 15.87 12.69 8.34
N LEU A 107 14.83 12.54 9.16
CA LEU A 107 14.79 13.10 10.51
C LEU A 107 15.41 12.20 11.58
N LEU A 108 15.40 10.89 11.39
CA LEU A 108 15.92 9.89 12.32
C LEU A 108 16.81 8.87 11.59
N PRO A 109 17.89 9.32 10.94
CA PRO A 109 18.77 8.42 10.20
C PRO A 109 19.42 7.38 11.11
N GLU A 110 19.67 7.70 12.38
CA GLU A 110 20.24 6.78 13.38
C GLU A 110 19.36 5.56 13.66
N ILE A 111 18.04 5.70 13.51
CA ILE A 111 17.08 4.60 13.69
C ILE A 111 16.85 3.86 12.38
N CYS A 112 16.97 4.55 11.24
CA CYS A 112 16.69 3.98 9.93
C CYS A 112 17.90 3.30 9.26
N PHE A 113 19.12 3.65 9.68
CA PHE A 113 20.35 3.18 9.07
C PHE A 113 21.30 2.58 10.10
N THR A 114 21.79 1.37 9.83
CA THR A 114 22.92 0.77 10.56
C THR A 114 24.25 1.37 10.10
N ASN A 115 24.36 1.68 8.81
CA ASN A 115 25.51 2.35 8.19
C ASN A 115 25.01 3.28 7.09
N PHE A 116 24.86 4.57 7.39
CA PHE A 116 24.36 5.53 6.43
C PHE A 116 25.30 5.68 5.21
N PRO A 117 24.80 5.74 3.96
CA PRO A 117 23.39 5.72 3.52
C PRO A 117 22.87 4.35 3.03
N PHE A 118 23.68 3.29 3.09
CA PHE A 118 23.34 2.01 2.41
C PHE A 118 22.85 0.90 3.35
N GLY A 119 23.34 0.84 4.58
CA GLY A 119 22.93 -0.15 5.57
C GLY A 119 21.63 0.28 6.24
N LEU A 120 20.50 -0.36 5.91
CA LEU A 120 19.19 -0.09 6.50
C LEU A 120 18.90 -0.99 7.70
N THR A 121 18.28 -0.42 8.73
CA THR A 121 17.65 -1.19 9.82
C THR A 121 16.35 -1.85 9.33
N LEU A 122 15.66 -2.61 10.19
CA LEU A 122 14.37 -3.20 9.83
C LEU A 122 13.34 -2.11 9.52
N GLU A 123 13.35 -1.05 10.32
CA GLU A 123 12.52 0.14 10.21
C GLU A 123 12.75 0.83 8.86
N GLY A 124 14.02 1.10 8.52
CA GLY A 124 14.38 1.68 7.23
C GLY A 124 13.95 0.80 6.05
N GLN A 125 14.10 -0.52 6.15
CA GLN A 125 13.64 -1.46 5.13
C GLN A 125 12.11 -1.42 4.95
N TYR A 126 11.35 -1.36 6.03
CA TYR A 126 9.89 -1.25 5.95
C TYR A 126 9.45 0.06 5.30
N ILE A 127 10.12 1.18 5.60
CA ILE A 127 9.83 2.47 4.96
C ILE A 127 10.11 2.39 3.46
N ILE A 128 11.26 1.87 3.03
CA ILE A 128 11.58 1.74 1.61
C ILE A 128 10.60 0.82 0.88
N LYS A 129 10.09 -0.23 1.54
CA LYS A 129 9.06 -1.11 0.97
C LYS A 129 7.72 -0.41 0.70
N ASN A 130 7.47 0.80 1.24
CA ASN A 130 6.28 1.58 0.88
C ASN A 130 6.21 1.92 -0.62
N LEU A 131 7.33 1.85 -1.36
CA LEU A 131 7.34 1.94 -2.82
C LEU A 131 6.45 0.89 -3.49
N ILE A 132 6.30 -0.29 -2.89
CA ILE A 132 5.40 -1.35 -3.36
C ILE A 132 3.95 -0.89 -3.21
N ILE A 133 3.61 -0.27 -2.08
CA ILE A 133 2.26 0.24 -1.80
C ILE A 133 1.91 1.37 -2.77
N ILE A 134 2.85 2.29 -3.02
CA ILE A 134 2.68 3.36 -4.01
C ILE A 134 2.41 2.77 -5.40
N SER A 135 3.25 1.84 -5.85
CA SER A 135 3.10 1.18 -7.15
C SER A 135 1.75 0.49 -7.27
N ALA A 136 1.32 -0.20 -6.21
CA ALA A 136 0.03 -0.86 -6.19
C ALA A 136 -1.15 0.12 -6.19
N GLY A 137 -1.04 1.25 -5.49
CA GLY A 137 -2.01 2.35 -5.56
C GLY A 137 -2.18 2.89 -6.97
N LEU A 138 -1.08 3.05 -7.72
CA LEU A 138 -1.11 3.45 -9.14
C LEU A 138 -1.79 2.38 -10.01
N VAL A 139 -1.45 1.11 -9.84
CA VAL A 139 -2.07 -0.01 -10.57
C VAL A 139 -3.57 -0.06 -10.32
N ILE A 140 -4.00 0.02 -9.06
CA ILE A 140 -5.41 0.03 -8.69
C ILE A 140 -6.10 1.27 -9.27
N GLY A 141 -5.49 2.46 -9.15
CA GLY A 141 -6.01 3.71 -9.70
C GLY A 141 -6.24 3.67 -11.21
N GLY A 142 -5.31 3.07 -11.95
CA GLY A 142 -5.42 2.87 -13.39
C GLY A 142 -6.61 1.99 -13.81
N THR A 143 -7.20 1.23 -12.89
CA THR A 143 -8.34 0.35 -13.17
C THR A 143 -9.70 1.01 -12.93
N VAL A 144 -9.75 2.16 -12.24
CA VAL A 144 -10.99 2.81 -11.81
C VAL A 144 -11.82 3.34 -12.99
N ASN A 145 -11.18 3.81 -14.06
CA ASN A 145 -11.88 4.30 -15.27
C ASN A 145 -12.21 3.19 -16.27
N LYS A 146 -11.67 1.98 -16.08
CA LYS A 146 -12.10 0.83 -16.86
C LYS A 146 -13.41 0.32 -16.26
N SER A 147 -14.49 1.07 -16.52
CA SER A 147 -15.81 0.47 -16.67
C SER A 147 -15.62 -0.85 -17.41
N THR A 148 -16.10 -1.93 -16.82
CA THR A 148 -15.99 -3.30 -17.32
C THR A 148 -16.69 -3.41 -18.68
N ASN A 149 -16.06 -2.92 -19.75
CA ASN A 149 -16.41 -3.16 -21.13
C ASN A 149 -15.73 -4.47 -21.58
N TYR A 150 -16.01 -5.56 -20.88
CA TYR A 150 -15.79 -6.92 -21.39
C TYR A 150 -16.97 -7.33 -22.29
N LYS A 151 -17.34 -6.47 -23.25
CA LYS A 151 -18.40 -6.72 -24.23
C LYS A 151 -17.92 -6.62 -25.68
N LEU A 152 -16.64 -6.89 -25.94
CA LEU A 152 -16.07 -6.86 -27.30
C LEU A 152 -15.22 -8.08 -27.64
N ILE A 153 -15.67 -9.27 -27.23
CA ILE A 153 -15.23 -10.52 -27.87
C ILE A 153 -16.50 -11.36 -28.13
N GLU A 154 -17.37 -10.83 -28.99
CA GLU A 154 -18.20 -11.64 -29.89
C GLU A 154 -17.55 -11.58 -31.28
#